data_AF-U4U205-F1
#
_entry.id   AF-U4U205-F1
#
_cell.length_a   1.000
_cell.length_b   1.000
_cell.length_c   1.000
_cell.angle_alpha   90.00
_cell.angle_beta   90.00
_cell.angle_gamma   90.00
#
_symmetry.space_group_name_H-M   'P 1'
#
loop_
_entity.id
_entity.type
_entity.pdbx_description
1 polymer ?
#
loop_
_entity_poly.entity_id
_entity_poly.type
_entity_poly.pdbx_seq_one_letter_code
_entity_poly.pdbx_strand_id
1 'polypeptide(L)'
;MFSAVRSLLSRSGGLLPSSSPKMAFLAPNTPSLTISCGMKVVGLLRKRCKDCYFVCRQERLYVMCKTHGRHKQMSMVKKPKNTWILTHATQSKHRPW
;
A
#
# COMPACT_ATOMS: atom_id res chain seq x y z
N MET A 1 14.24 22.73 -1.66
CA MET A 1 13.96 23.70 -2.73
C MET A 1 13.99 22.96 -4.05
N PHE A 2 12.85 22.57 -4.63
CA PHE A 2 12.67 22.38 -6.08
C PHE A 2 11.17 22.54 -6.38
N SER A 3 10.89 23.43 -7.32
CA SER A 3 9.64 24.15 -7.53
C SER A 3 8.42 23.30 -7.89
N ALA A 4 7.27 23.85 -7.49
CA ALA A 4 5.97 23.57 -8.08
C ALA A 4 5.95 23.90 -9.58
N VAL A 5 5.28 23.05 -10.36
CA VAL A 5 4.79 23.43 -11.70
C VAL A 5 3.27 23.48 -11.62
N ARG A 6 2.75 24.70 -11.50
CA ARG A 6 1.35 25.02 -11.74
C ARG A 6 1.16 25.02 -13.26
N SER A 7 0.43 24.03 -13.80
CA SER A 7 -0.10 24.15 -15.15
C SER A 7 -1.49 24.78 -15.05
N LEU A 8 -1.55 26.07 -15.41
CA LEU A 8 -2.78 26.76 -15.77
C LEU A 8 -3.15 26.29 -17.17
N LEU A 9 -4.23 25.51 -17.30
CA LEU A 9 -4.94 25.45 -18.59
C LEU A 9 -6.30 26.12 -18.44
N SER A 10 -6.41 27.17 -19.26
CA SER A 10 -7.46 28.17 -19.33
C SER A 10 -8.78 27.60 -19.84
N ARG A 11 -9.87 28.22 -19.37
CA ARG A 11 -11.27 28.06 -19.83
C ARG A 11 -11.42 28.55 -21.27
N SER A 12 -12.07 27.72 -22.09
CA SER A 12 -13.05 28.08 -23.11
C SER A 12 -13.74 26.77 -23.49
N GLY A 13 -15.02 26.56 -23.15
CA GLY A 13 -16.15 27.10 -23.87
C GLY A 13 -16.83 25.94 -24.59
N GLY A 14 -17.98 25.49 -24.08
CA GLY A 14 -18.76 24.40 -24.67
C GLY A 14 -20.13 24.33 -24.01
N LEU A 15 -21.12 24.81 -24.75
CA LEU A 15 -22.52 24.96 -24.35
C LEU A 15 -23.13 23.65 -23.87
N LEU A 16 -23.99 23.76 -22.86
CA LEU A 16 -24.92 22.72 -22.43
C LEU A 16 -25.97 22.49 -23.52
N PRO A 17 -26.15 21.26 -24.03
CA PRO A 17 -27.48 20.80 -24.40
C PRO A 17 -28.11 20.14 -23.18
N SER A 18 -29.20 20.73 -22.71
CA SER A 18 -30.14 20.12 -21.78
C SER A 18 -30.66 18.82 -22.40
N SER A 19 -30.02 17.69 -22.07
CA SER A 19 -30.57 16.38 -22.33
C SER A 19 -31.01 15.81 -20.99
N SER A 20 -32.33 15.68 -20.83
CA SER A 20 -32.98 14.93 -19.77
C SER A 20 -32.18 13.66 -19.47
N PRO A 21 -31.89 13.32 -18.20
CA PRO A 21 -31.17 12.09 -17.89
C PRO A 21 -32.06 10.92 -18.28
N LYS A 22 -31.87 10.40 -19.49
CA LYS A 22 -32.36 9.08 -19.88
C LYS A 22 -31.63 8.10 -18.96
N MET A 23 -32.28 7.74 -17.87
CA MET A 23 -31.85 6.69 -16.96
C MET A 23 -31.76 5.41 -17.80
N ALA A 24 -30.56 5.07 -18.26
CA ALA A 24 -30.31 3.86 -19.01
C ALA A 24 -30.54 2.67 -18.06
N PHE A 25 -31.75 2.11 -18.13
CA PHE A 25 -32.23 0.99 -17.32
C PHE A 25 -31.34 -0.27 -17.43
N LEU A 26 -30.48 -0.33 -18.44
CA LEU A 26 -29.56 -1.44 -18.72
C LEU A 26 -28.11 -0.97 -18.88
N ALA A 27 -27.71 0.11 -18.21
CA ALA A 27 -26.29 0.51 -18.21
C ALA A 27 -25.44 -0.62 -17.60
N PRO A 28 -24.37 -1.10 -18.28
CA PRO A 28 -23.51 -2.12 -17.72
C PRO A 28 -22.90 -1.58 -16.42
N ASN A 29 -23.16 -2.29 -15.32
CA ASN A 29 -22.64 -1.93 -14.01
C ASN A 29 -21.12 -2.13 -14.02
N THR A 30 -20.38 -1.07 -14.29
CA THR A 30 -18.93 -1.08 -14.24
C THR A 30 -18.52 -1.03 -12.77
N PRO A 31 -17.91 -2.09 -12.21
CA PRO A 31 -17.55 -2.10 -10.80
C PRO A 31 -16.51 -1.00 -10.56
N SER A 32 -16.88 -0.01 -9.76
CA SER A 32 -15.96 1.04 -9.33
C SER A 32 -15.04 0.48 -8.25
N LEU A 33 -13.75 0.33 -8.58
CA LEU A 33 -12.74 -0.11 -7.62
C LEU A 33 -12.39 1.06 -6.69
N THR A 34 -12.96 1.05 -5.49
CA THR A 34 -12.51 1.95 -4.41
C THR A 34 -11.21 1.43 -3.83
N ILE A 35 -10.09 2.08 -4.17
CA ILE A 35 -8.79 1.74 -3.56
C ILE A 35 -8.82 2.22 -2.11
N SER A 36 -9.20 1.34 -1.20
CA SER A 36 -9.01 1.60 0.23
C SER A 36 -7.51 1.60 0.53
N CYS A 37 -7.02 2.66 1.17
CA CYS A 37 -5.64 2.73 1.61
C CYS A 37 -5.43 1.71 2.74
N GLY A 38 -4.95 0.52 2.40
CA GLY A 38 -4.69 -0.58 3.33
C GLY A 38 -3.50 -0.36 4.27
N MET A 39 -2.96 -1.45 4.81
CA MET A 39 -1.80 -1.44 5.72
C MET A 39 -0.49 -1.34 4.95
N LYS A 40 0.39 -0.40 5.30
CA LYS A 40 1.67 -0.22 4.59
C LYS A 40 2.68 -1.29 5.01
N VAL A 41 3.19 -2.07 4.06
CA VAL A 41 4.31 -2.98 4.29
C VAL A 41 5.63 -2.20 4.21
N VAL A 42 6.48 -2.32 5.23
CA VAL A 42 7.75 -1.61 5.35
C VAL A 42 8.83 -2.51 5.95
N GLY A 43 10.09 -2.29 5.57
CA GLY A 43 11.22 -3.03 6.12
C GLY A 43 11.47 -2.70 7.60
N LEU A 44 11.51 -1.41 7.94
CA LEU A 44 11.68 -0.93 9.31
C LEU A 44 10.37 -0.30 9.80
N LEU A 45 9.85 -0.82 10.91
CA LEU A 45 8.63 -0.30 11.51
C LEU A 45 8.96 0.82 12.49
N ARG A 46 8.22 1.92 12.39
CA ARG A 46 8.33 3.06 13.31
C ARG A 46 6.96 3.53 13.77
N LYS A 47 6.88 3.92 15.04
CA LYS A 47 5.73 4.63 15.60
C LYS A 47 5.74 6.06 15.08
N ARG A 48 4.61 6.52 14.56
CA ARG A 48 4.40 7.92 14.11
C ARG A 48 3.66 8.76 15.14
N CYS A 49 2.99 8.11 16.08
CA CYS A 49 2.09 8.71 17.05
C CYS A 49 2.26 8.05 18.43
N LYS A 50 1.75 8.68 19.48
CA LYS A 50 1.77 8.14 20.86
C LYS A 50 0.90 6.89 21.02
N ASP A 51 -0.25 6.85 20.36
CA ASP A 51 -1.20 5.72 20.43
C ASP A 51 -0.78 4.52 19.58
N CYS A 52 0.32 4.65 18.84
CA CYS A 52 0.83 3.62 17.96
C CYS A 52 1.57 2.57 18.81
N TYR A 53 1.23 1.29 18.65
CA TYR A 53 1.85 0.21 19.41
C TYR A 53 2.29 -0.96 18.51
N PHE A 54 3.28 -1.70 19.00
CA PHE A 54 3.77 -2.89 18.32
C PHE A 54 2.96 -4.10 18.73
N VAL A 55 2.63 -4.96 17.78
CA VAL A 55 2.01 -6.27 18.04
C VAL A 55 2.64 -7.30 17.12
N CYS A 56 2.94 -8.49 17.68
CA CYS A 56 3.37 -9.64 16.89
C CYS A 56 2.17 -10.56 16.68
N ARG A 57 1.86 -10.90 15.43
CA ARG A 57 0.78 -11.83 15.05
C ARG A 57 1.28 -12.74 13.95
N GLN A 58 1.06 -14.05 14.09
CA GLN A 58 1.56 -15.05 13.13
C GLN A 58 3.04 -14.81 12.74
N GLU A 59 3.90 -14.64 13.76
CA GLU A 59 5.36 -14.42 13.59
C GLU A 59 5.75 -13.15 12.82
N ARG A 60 4.80 -12.24 12.58
CA ARG A 60 5.01 -11.00 11.86
C ARG A 60 4.76 -9.81 12.77
N LEU A 61 5.60 -8.79 12.64
CA LEU A 61 5.51 -7.58 13.45
C LEU A 61 4.65 -6.53 12.75
N TYR A 62 3.81 -5.86 13.54
CA TYR A 62 2.89 -4.84 13.08
C TYR A 62 2.99 -3.59 13.95
N VAL A 63 2.71 -2.43 13.35
CA VAL A 63 2.32 -1.22 14.09
C VAL A 63 0.84 -1.03 13.91
N MET A 64 0.10 -1.07 15.01
CA MET A 64 -1.34 -0.81 15.04
C MET A 64 -1.62 0.55 15.69
N CYS A 65 -2.70 1.18 15.25
CA CYS A 65 -3.15 2.47 15.76
C CYS A 65 -4.68 2.48 15.70
N LYS A 66 -5.33 2.91 16.80
CA LYS A 66 -6.79 3.02 16.88
C LYS A 66 -7.29 4.36 16.35
N THR A 67 -6.54 5.44 16.57
CA THR A 67 -6.89 6.81 16.19
C THR A 67 -6.72 7.08 14.70
N HIS A 68 -5.59 6.68 14.11
CA HIS A 68 -5.28 6.96 12.70
C HIS A 68 -5.02 5.69 11.88
N GLY A 69 -5.92 5.38 10.95
CA GLY A 69 -5.79 4.22 10.05
C GLY A 69 -4.52 4.25 9.19
N ARG A 70 -4.05 5.44 8.79
CA ARG A 70 -2.84 5.62 7.96
C ARG A 70 -1.53 5.24 8.65
N HIS A 71 -1.55 5.05 9.97
CA HIS A 71 -0.36 4.67 10.75
C HIS A 71 -0.11 3.15 10.77
N LYS A 72 -1.11 2.35 10.36
CA LYS A 72 -1.03 0.90 10.32
C LYS A 72 0.10 0.45 9.39
N GLN A 73 1.05 -0.30 9.93
CA GLN A 73 2.22 -0.80 9.21
C GLN A 73 2.47 -2.28 9.50
N MET A 74 3.12 -2.96 8.57
CA MET A 74 3.41 -4.40 8.62
C MET A 74 4.87 -4.64 8.19
N SER A 75 5.59 -5.54 8.87
CA SER A 75 6.97 -5.89 8.46
C SER A 75 6.98 -6.62 7.12
N MET A 76 8.05 -6.51 6.33
CA MET A 76 8.23 -7.38 5.17
C MET A 76 8.37 -8.85 5.63
N VAL A 77 7.72 -9.78 4.91
CA VAL A 77 7.94 -11.22 5.11
C VAL A 77 9.31 -11.57 4.53
N LYS A 78 10.12 -12.28 5.31
CA LYS A 78 11.38 -12.83 4.81
C LYS A 78 11.07 -14.02 3.89
N LYS A 79 11.79 -14.13 2.78
CA LYS A 79 11.68 -15.30 1.90
C LYS A 79 12.19 -16.54 2.66
N PRO A 80 11.56 -17.73 2.52
CA PRO A 80 11.91 -18.92 3.30
C PRO A 80 13.38 -19.34 3.14
N LYS A 81 13.91 -19.21 1.92
CA LYS A 81 15.34 -19.45 1.64
C LYS A 81 16.31 -18.59 2.47
N ASN A 82 15.87 -17.42 2.96
CA ASN A 82 16.67 -16.52 3.79
C ASN A 82 16.47 -16.79 5.30
N THR A 83 15.55 -17.67 5.68
CA THR A 83 15.27 -18.04 7.08
C THR A 83 15.71 -19.45 7.41
N TRP A 84 15.97 -20.30 6.42
CA TRP A 84 16.56 -21.61 6.63
C TRP A 84 17.97 -21.45 7.20
N ILE A 85 18.33 -22.32 8.14
CA ILE A 85 19.70 -22.42 8.66
C ILE A 85 20.56 -22.96 7.51
N LEU A 86 21.09 -22.04 6.69
CA LEU A 86 22.07 -22.33 5.67
C LEU A 86 23.37 -22.65 6.41
N THR A 87 23.53 -23.91 6.83
CA THR A 87 24.80 -24.40 7.33
C THR A 87 25.87 -24.16 6.27
N HIS A 88 27.14 -24.00 6.68
CA HIS A 88 28.29 -23.85 5.77
C HIS A 88 28.25 -24.83 4.59
N ALA A 89 27.75 -26.03 4.87
CA ALA A 89 27.58 -27.15 3.96
C ALA A 89 26.54 -26.97 2.83
N THR A 90 25.76 -25.87 2.83
CA THR A 90 24.79 -25.49 1.79
C THR A 90 25.13 -24.18 1.08
N GLN A 91 26.08 -23.39 1.61
CA GLN A 91 26.46 -22.10 1.03
C GLN A 91 27.69 -22.20 0.12
N SER A 92 28.59 -23.16 0.37
CA SER A 92 29.78 -23.34 -0.45
C SER A 92 29.48 -24.20 -1.69
N LYS A 93 30.05 -23.82 -2.84
CA LYS A 93 29.97 -24.62 -4.08
C LYS A 93 30.53 -26.03 -3.89
N HIS A 94 31.58 -26.14 -3.07
CA HIS A 94 32.18 -27.41 -2.67
C HIS A 94 32.03 -27.61 -1.18
N ARG A 95 31.59 -28.82 -0.80
CA ARG A 95 31.51 -29.27 0.58
C ARG A 95 32.91 -29.77 1.01
N PRO A 96 33.41 -29.41 2.20
CA PRO A 96 34.81 -29.64 2.59
C PRO A 96 35.11 -31.07 3.10
N TRP A 97 34.30 -32.07 2.76
CA TRP A 97 34.57 -33.47 3.09
C TRP A 97 34.25 -34.38 1.90
#